data_AF-A0A6L7Q050-F1
#
_entry.id   AF-A0A6L7Q050-F1
#
_cell.length_a   1.000
_cell.length_b   1.000
_cell.length_c   1.000
_cell.angle_alpha   90.00
_cell.angle_beta   90.00
_cell.angle_gamma   90.00
#
_symmetry.space_group_name_H-M   'P 1'
#
loop_
_entity.id
_entity.type
_entity.pdbx_description
1 polymer ?
#
loop_
_entity_poly.entity_id
_entity_poly.type
_entity_poly.pdbx_seq_one_letter_code
_entity_poly.pdbx_strand_id
1 'polypeptide(L)' 'MAAPLLVVVLVACAPTADTDSPTAGVITGPGVGNVAPEFTMTRPDGEQISLSHLDAADQPAHLFFFASW' A
#
# COMPACT_ATOMS: atom_id res chain seq x y z
N MET A 1 -23.04 -33.31 -10.32
CA MET A 1 -23.89 -32.11 -10.31
C MET A 1 -23.07 -30.97 -9.74
N ALA A 2 -22.66 -30.01 -10.57
CA ALA A 2 -21.94 -28.81 -10.14
C ALA A 2 -22.59 -27.62 -10.83
N ALA A 3 -23.16 -26.70 -10.05
CA ALA A 3 -23.76 -25.48 -10.55
C ALA A 3 -22.66 -24.41 -10.73
N PRO A 4 -22.59 -23.69 -11.86
CA PRO A 4 -21.68 -22.57 -12.00
C PRO A 4 -22.25 -21.35 -11.25
N LEU A 5 -21.42 -20.75 -10.39
CA LEU A 5 -21.75 -19.55 -9.63
C LEU A 5 -21.65 -18.33 -10.55
N LEU A 6 -22.78 -17.69 -10.85
CA LEU A 6 -22.88 -16.49 -11.67
C LEU A 6 -22.46 -15.27 -10.82
N VAL A 7 -21.34 -14.62 -11.15
CA VAL A 7 -20.92 -13.37 -10.52
C VAL A 7 -21.30 -12.21 -11.45
N VAL A 8 -22.34 -11.46 -11.08
CA VAL A 8 -22.75 -10.22 -11.77
C VAL A 8 -22.04 -9.05 -11.10
N VAL A 9 -21.04 -8.46 -11.77
CA VAL A 9 -20.36 -7.24 -11.31
C VAL A 9 -21.03 -6.04 -11.99
N LEU A 10 -21.83 -5.28 -11.22
CA LEU A 10 -22.37 -3.99 -11.65
C LEU A 10 -21.31 -2.91 -11.37
N VAL A 11 -20.69 -2.38 -12.44
CA VAL A 11 -19.81 -1.20 -12.38
C VAL A 11 -20.68 0.04 -12.55
N ALA A 12 -20.80 0.86 -11.51
CA ALA A 12 -21.35 2.20 -11.61
C ALA A 12 -20.24 3.17 -12.08
N CYS A 13 -20.44 3.81 -13.24
CA CYS A 13 -19.57 4.85 -13.76
C CYS A 13 -19.83 6.17 -13.01
N ALA A 14 -18.83 6.72 -12.33
CA ALA A 14 -18.85 8.06 -11.77
C ALA A 14 -17.93 8.97 -12.61
N PRO A 15 -18.32 10.24 -12.90
CA PRO A 15 -17.58 11.11 -13.80
C PRO A 15 -16.21 11.48 -13.21
N THR A 16 -15.17 11.31 -14.02
CA THR A 16 -13.79 11.71 -13.76
C THR A 16 -13.70 13.22 -13.60
N ALA A 17 -13.46 13.68 -12.37
CA ALA A 17 -12.95 15.02 -12.12
C ALA A 17 -11.42 14.94 -12.16
N ASP A 18 -10.83 15.32 -13.30
CA ASP A 18 -9.38 15.56 -13.43
C ASP A 18 -8.98 16.70 -12.49
N THR A 19 -8.59 16.36 -11.26
CA THR A 19 -7.87 17.25 -10.37
C THR A 19 -6.41 16.83 -10.41
N ASP A 20 -5.69 17.35 -11.41
CA ASP A 20 -4.24 17.25 -11.51
C ASP A 20 -3.63 18.06 -10.34
N SER A 21 -3.48 17.40 -9.20
CA SER A 21 -2.80 17.97 -8.03
C SER A 21 -1.32 18.07 -8.33
N PRO A 22 -0.64 19.16 -7.95
CA PRO A 22 0.79 19.33 -8.20
C PRO A 22 1.55 18.14 -7.62
N THR A 23 2.30 17.44 -8.47
CA THR A 23 3.19 16.33 -8.08
C THR A 23 4.09 16.82 -6.95
N ALA A 24 3.80 16.39 -5.72
CA ALA A 24 4.59 16.73 -4.55
C ALA A 24 6.05 16.40 -4.82
N GLY A 25 6.95 17.31 -4.42
CA GLY A 25 8.38 17.25 -4.72
C GLY A 25 8.99 15.88 -4.44
N VAL A 26 10.02 15.52 -5.22
CA VAL A 26 10.76 14.27 -5.06
C VAL A 26 11.31 14.17 -3.64
N ILE A 27 10.68 13.34 -2.80
CA ILE A 27 11.20 12.99 -1.48
C ILE A 27 12.19 11.86 -1.69
N THR A 28 13.47 12.14 -1.45
CA THR A 28 14.52 11.11 -1.56
C THR A 28 14.46 10.20 -0.34
N GLY A 29 14.48 8.88 -0.57
CA GLY A 29 14.49 7.89 0.51
C GLY A 29 15.83 7.85 1.28
N PRO A 30 15.89 7.08 2.38
CA PRO A 30 17.13 6.87 3.12
C PRO A 30 18.20 6.20 2.23
N GLY A 31 19.46 6.62 2.40
CA GLY A 31 20.60 6.00 1.72
C GLY A 31 20.87 4.57 2.20
N VAL A 32 21.53 3.77 1.36
CA VAL A 32 21.91 2.38 1.70
C VAL A 32 22.80 2.35 2.94
N GLY A 33 22.52 1.44 3.87
CA GLY A 33 23.25 1.29 5.13
C GLY A 33 22.78 2.22 6.25
N ASN A 34 21.90 3.18 5.96
CA ASN A 34 21.21 3.95 6.99
C ASN A 34 20.05 3.15 7.58
N VAL A 35 19.73 3.45 8.84
CA VAL A 35 18.53 2.93 9.51
C VAL A 35 17.29 3.49 8.80
N ALA A 36 16.30 2.64 8.55
CA ALA A 36 15.03 3.05 7.96
C ALA A 36 14.25 3.97 8.93
N PRO A 37 13.49 4.96 8.43
CA PRO A 37 12.63 5.77 9.28
C PRO A 37 11.52 4.94 9.93
N GLU A 38 11.20 5.25 11.18
CA GLU A 38 10.04 4.67 11.86
C GLU A 38 8.75 4.97 11.10
N PHE A 39 7.89 3.96 11.00
CA PHE A 39 6.55 4.08 10.44
C PHE A 39 5.57 3.19 11.19
N THR A 40 4.31 3.56 11.10
CA THR A 40 3.18 2.72 11.47
C THR A 40 2.17 2.73 10.33
N MET A 41 1.73 1.56 9.91
CA MET A 41 0.75 1.37 8.85
C MET A 41 -0.37 0.47 9.32
N THR A 42 -1.59 0.73 8.88
CA THR A 42 -2.71 -0.19 9.07
C THR A 42 -2.80 -1.11 7.87
N ARG A 43 -2.73 -2.41 8.10
CA ARG A 43 -2.92 -3.44 7.07
C ARG A 43 -4.41 -3.56 6.68
N PRO A 44 -4.72 -4.17 5.53
CA PRO A 44 -6.10 -4.34 5.09
C PRO A 44 -6.99 -5.15 6.05
N ASP A 45 -6.39 -5.98 6.90
CA ASP A 45 -7.06 -6.74 7.97
C ASP A 45 -7.37 -5.89 9.23
N GLY A 46 -6.96 -4.61 9.24
CA GLY A 46 -7.12 -3.69 10.35
C GLY A 46 -5.99 -3.76 11.39
N GLU A 47 -5.01 -4.65 11.23
CA GLU A 47 -3.89 -4.75 12.15
C GLU A 47 -2.89 -3.61 11.91
N GLN A 48 -2.35 -3.04 12.99
CA GLN A 48 -1.25 -2.09 12.88
C GLN A 48 0.08 -2.84 12.78
N ILE A 49 0.89 -2.45 11.80
CA ILE A 49 2.27 -2.90 11.65
C ILE A 49 3.20 -1.69 11.75
N SER A 50 4.34 -1.87 12.40
CA SER A 50 5.39 -0.85 12.53
C SER A 50 6.75 -1.40 12.10
N LEU A 51 7.71 -0.51 11.86
CA LEU A 51 9.09 -0.91 11.54
C LEU A 51 9.65 -1.83 12.63
N SER A 52 9.44 -1.51 13.90
CA SER A 52 9.89 -2.34 15.03
C SER A 52 9.35 -3.78 15.02
N HIS A 53 8.14 -4.02 14.49
CA HIS A 53 7.62 -5.38 14.32
C HIS A 53 8.36 -6.15 13.23
N LEU A 54 8.81 -5.45 12.18
CA LEU A 54 9.57 -6.03 11.08
C LEU A 54 11.02 -6.28 11.47
N ASP A 55 11.64 -5.36 12.23
CA ASP A 55 13.01 -5.50 12.72
C ASP A 55 13.18 -6.65 13.71
N ALA A 56 12.12 -6.98 14.46
CA ALA A 56 12.09 -8.12 15.36
C ALA A 56 11.95 -9.47 14.64
N ALA A 57 11.68 -9.48 13.33
CA ALA A 57 11.54 -10.70 12.56
C ALA A 57 12.91 -11.25 12.14
N ASP A 58 13.07 -12.58 12.16
CA ASP A 58 14.29 -13.28 11.70
C ASP A 58 14.47 -13.25 10.16
N GLN A 59 13.69 -12.45 9.44
CA GLN A 59 13.69 -12.39 7.98
C GLN A 59 13.84 -10.95 7.49
N PRO A 60 14.54 -10.73 6.37
CA PRO A 60 14.67 -9.40 5.80
C PRO A 60 13.31 -8.87 5.37
N ALA A 61 13.00 -7.64 5.77
CA ALA A 61 11.80 -6.93 5.34
C ALA A 61 12.02 -6.23 4.00
N HIS A 62 11.04 -6.34 3.10
CA HIS A 62 11.03 -5.64 1.82
C HIS A 62 9.81 -4.72 1.75
N LEU A 63 10.06 -3.42 1.58
CA LEU A 63 9.01 -2.40 1.49
C LEU A 63 8.84 -1.96 0.03
N PHE A 64 7.62 -2.11 -0.48
CA PHE A 64 7.25 -1.68 -1.84
C PHE A 64 6.22 -0.57 -1.74
N PHE A 65 6.54 0.58 -2.34
CA PHE A 65 5.65 1.74 -2.37
C PHE A 65 4.97 1.82 -3.73
N PHE A 66 3.64 1.90 -3.71
CA PHE A 66 2.83 2.03 -4.91
C PHE A 66 1.97 3.28 -4.78
N ALA A 67 1.88 4.06 -5.85
CA ALA A 67 0.83 5.05 -5.99
C ALA A 67 -0.43 4.33 -6.50
N SER A 68 -1.50 4.35 -5.72
CA SER A 68 -2.83 3.90 -6.15
C SER A 68 -3.81 5.07 -6.06
N TRP A 69 -4.78 5.09 -6.97
CA TRP A 69 -5.88 6.06 -7.04
C TRP A 69 -7.15 5.53 -6.36
#